data_AF-A0AAU9QJ47-F1
#
_entry.id   AF-A0AAU9QJ47-F1
#
_cell.length_a   1.000
_cell.length_b   1.000
_cell.length_c   1.000
_cell.angle_alpha   90.00
_cell.angle_beta   90.00
_cell.angle_gamma   90.00
#
_symmetry.space_group_name_H-M   'P 1'
#
loop_
_entity.id
_entity.type
_entity.pdbx_description
1 polymer ?
#
loop_
_entity_poly.entity_id
_entity_poly.type
_entity_poly.pdbx_seq_one_letter_code
_entity_poly.pdbx_strand_id
1 'polypeptide(L)'
;MLHVSTPLSITITLALSFLSTFAQAKIYSDQLVIDELENHQCRSDYRQLTYQEAQEHKTAILSRMQTWDIVGLENGWAIMGSGYHGQIKPEQSSHKTWCYPIHPNTELPKHLGISIAEGSKAEIEYDLVSNQELFIRPVSYLAHTLGYAWLSGNGGNFVGEDMAVNQVHDGWEIQGNKAGSCNGERCSEKTKITASDFAYQLNPHYFSHGNITESTEDSTHTITAYAINTLDQAKQIHIQFDVEQTATWFKTDNSAFAQSVHISSPFQWPTIGTTSPWFIVKGNQAFSDLTSGTSTLPATREANLTVPARSILPIRIELSHSRISYPFRFRADISYRVNFDGFLRYSGNAWHAHPKDRPTISHTFTLGRASELKENIRYQWDHRYIPGETKWWDWSWAIHNHGLPLMQYAAGATLQPYYSHVSGLFDAESQQIGMIDVGRELAVDTPLNWDKNAHVQHLQIGDISVVTDFDSSVLDRLGFRAARLLVQPRN
;
A
#
# COMPACT_ATOMS: atom_id res chain seq x y z
N MET A 1 82.53 -5.13 -17.97
CA MET A 1 82.85 -6.53 -17.65
C MET A 1 82.21 -6.84 -16.33
N LEU A 2 81.42 -7.92 -16.28
CA LEU A 2 81.04 -8.71 -15.10
C LEU A 2 80.24 -7.93 -14.02
N HIS A 3 79.10 -8.33 -13.50
CA HIS A 3 78.20 -9.47 -13.65
C HIS A 3 77.02 -9.05 -12.76
N VAL A 4 75.77 -8.98 -13.25
CA VAL A 4 74.62 -8.86 -12.33
C VAL A 4 73.77 -10.10 -12.49
N SER A 5 73.80 -10.87 -11.41
CA SER A 5 73.11 -12.11 -11.14
C SER A 5 71.59 -11.90 -11.08
N THR A 6 70.88 -12.87 -11.63
CA THR A 6 69.44 -13.07 -11.41
C THR A 6 69.13 -13.35 -9.93
N PRO A 7 67.94 -12.95 -9.47
CA PRO A 7 67.21 -13.78 -8.52
C PRO A 7 65.78 -14.06 -8.99
N LEU A 8 65.54 -15.35 -9.19
CA LEU A 8 64.36 -16.13 -8.76
C LEU A 8 63.04 -15.34 -8.54
N SER A 9 62.18 -15.29 -9.56
CA SER A 9 60.77 -14.94 -9.39
C SER A 9 60.02 -16.09 -8.72
N ILE A 10 59.72 -15.95 -7.43
CA ILE A 10 58.80 -16.81 -6.69
C ILE A 10 57.37 -16.42 -7.11
N THR A 11 56.73 -17.25 -7.93
CA THR A 11 55.29 -17.17 -8.18
C THR A 11 54.55 -17.63 -6.93
N ILE A 12 54.03 -16.67 -6.15
CA ILE A 12 53.05 -16.93 -5.10
C ILE A 12 51.71 -17.20 -5.79
N THR A 13 51.38 -18.48 -5.94
CA THR A 13 50.04 -18.92 -6.33
C THR A 13 49.10 -18.60 -5.17
N LEU A 14 48.40 -17.47 -5.23
CA LEU A 14 47.25 -17.22 -4.38
C LEU A 14 46.18 -18.26 -4.75
N ALA A 15 46.14 -19.35 -4.00
CA ALA A 15 44.99 -20.23 -3.95
C ALA A 15 43.81 -19.43 -3.37
N LEU A 16 43.00 -18.84 -4.25
CA LEU A 16 41.63 -18.51 -3.91
C LEU A 16 40.90 -19.83 -3.65
N SER A 17 40.97 -20.26 -2.40
CA SER A 17 40.04 -21.25 -1.87
C SER A 17 38.65 -20.64 -1.98
N PHE A 18 37.80 -21.34 -2.72
CA PHE A 18 36.37 -21.10 -2.77
C PHE A 18 35.82 -21.18 -1.34
N LEU A 19 35.69 -20.03 -0.66
CA LEU A 19 34.74 -19.88 0.43
C LEU A 19 33.35 -19.88 -0.22
N SER A 20 32.83 -21.08 -0.50
CA SER A 20 31.39 -21.27 -0.60
C SER A 20 30.82 -20.89 0.77
N THR A 21 30.33 -19.66 0.88
CA THR A 21 29.45 -19.28 1.98
C THR A 21 28.24 -20.21 1.89
N PHE A 22 28.23 -21.27 2.68
CA PHE A 22 27.02 -22.06 2.90
C PHE A 22 26.01 -21.10 3.53
N ALA A 23 25.09 -20.56 2.74
CA ALA A 23 23.89 -19.98 3.29
C ALA A 23 23.20 -21.13 4.02
N GLN A 24 23.28 -21.16 5.35
CA GLN A 24 22.54 -22.14 6.15
C GLN A 24 21.06 -22.02 5.77
N ALA A 25 20.45 -23.14 5.39
CA ALA A 25 19.04 -23.17 5.05
C ALA A 25 18.21 -22.76 6.28
N LYS A 26 17.16 -21.95 6.09
CA LYS A 26 16.24 -21.60 7.19
C LYS A 26 15.49 -22.86 7.63
N ILE A 27 15.72 -23.32 8.86
CA ILE A 27 15.06 -24.51 9.41
C ILE A 27 13.89 -24.09 10.31
N TYR A 28 12.68 -24.40 9.86
CA TYR A 28 11.47 -24.20 10.65
C TYR A 28 11.28 -25.41 11.56
N SER A 29 11.55 -25.24 12.85
CA SER A 29 11.52 -26.33 13.83
C SER A 29 10.14 -27.02 13.92
N ASP A 30 9.06 -26.32 13.59
CA ASP A 30 7.69 -26.86 13.49
C ASP A 30 7.50 -27.91 12.38
N GLN A 31 8.35 -27.90 11.35
CA GLN A 31 8.23 -28.79 10.18
C GLN A 31 9.17 -29.99 10.23
N LEU A 32 10.00 -30.08 11.26
CA LEU A 32 10.77 -31.29 11.52
C LEU A 32 9.84 -32.46 11.83
N VAL A 33 10.14 -33.65 11.33
CA VAL A 33 9.42 -34.89 11.63
C VAL A 33 10.39 -36.00 12.00
N ILE A 34 9.94 -36.97 12.77
CA ILE A 34 10.69 -38.20 13.04
C ILE A 34 10.09 -39.29 12.15
N ASP A 35 10.93 -39.89 11.32
CA ASP A 35 10.57 -41.04 10.48
C ASP A 35 11.21 -42.32 11.03
N GLU A 36 10.49 -43.44 10.94
CA GLU A 36 10.93 -44.78 11.35
C GLU A 36 11.04 -45.71 10.12
N LEU A 37 11.78 -45.27 9.11
CA LEU A 37 12.00 -46.04 7.88
C LEU A 37 13.32 -46.81 7.95
N GLU A 38 13.39 -47.94 7.23
CA GLU A 38 14.61 -48.73 7.11
C GLU A 38 15.79 -47.88 6.57
N ASN A 39 17.02 -48.21 7.01
CA ASN A 39 18.25 -47.56 6.57
C ASN A 39 18.33 -46.05 6.84
N HIS A 40 17.71 -45.57 7.91
CA HIS A 40 17.72 -44.14 8.31
C HIS A 40 17.14 -43.21 7.24
N GLN A 41 16.22 -43.69 6.41
CA GLN A 41 15.67 -42.87 5.33
C GLN A 41 14.57 -41.92 5.81
N CYS A 42 14.42 -40.82 5.08
CA CYS A 42 13.28 -39.93 5.20
C CYS A 42 12.21 -40.30 4.17
N ARG A 43 10.95 -39.98 4.48
CA ARG A 43 9.85 -40.07 3.52
C ARG A 43 10.11 -39.22 2.27
N SER A 44 9.37 -39.47 1.20
CA SER A 44 9.42 -38.66 -0.04
C SER A 44 9.30 -37.17 0.28
N ASP A 45 10.07 -36.35 -0.44
CA ASP A 45 10.16 -34.89 -0.31
C ASP A 45 10.78 -34.38 1.00
N TYR A 46 11.41 -35.27 1.76
CA TYR A 46 12.16 -34.93 2.98
C TYR A 46 13.61 -35.37 2.87
N ARG A 47 14.48 -34.65 3.56
CA ARG A 47 15.90 -34.98 3.72
C ARG A 47 16.26 -35.14 5.19
N GLN A 48 17.35 -35.83 5.45
CA GLN A 48 17.93 -35.92 6.78
C GLN A 48 18.37 -34.53 7.27
N LEU A 49 18.23 -34.29 8.57
CA LEU A 49 18.75 -33.10 9.21
C LEU A 49 20.27 -33.22 9.41
N THR A 50 21.02 -32.17 9.08
CA THR A 50 22.49 -32.17 9.26
C THR A 50 22.87 -31.97 10.73
N TYR A 51 24.13 -32.30 11.09
CA TYR A 51 24.69 -32.01 12.40
C TYR A 51 24.59 -30.52 12.78
N GLN A 52 24.90 -29.62 11.85
CA GLN A 52 24.90 -28.16 12.10
C GLN A 52 23.49 -27.63 12.36
N GLU A 53 22.53 -28.05 11.54
CA GLU A 53 21.12 -27.68 11.70
C GLU A 53 20.54 -28.23 13.02
N ALA A 54 20.90 -29.47 13.38
CA ALA A 54 20.49 -30.06 14.66
C ALA A 54 21.10 -29.33 15.86
N GLN A 55 22.35 -28.86 15.74
CA GLN A 55 23.03 -28.10 16.78
C GLN A 55 22.42 -26.71 16.97
N GLU A 56 22.08 -26.02 15.88
CA GLU A 56 21.43 -24.70 15.90
C GLU A 56 20.03 -24.78 16.51
N HIS A 57 19.26 -25.82 16.18
CA HIS A 57 17.88 -26.01 16.65
C HIS A 57 17.74 -26.97 17.83
N LYS A 58 18.84 -27.25 18.54
CA LYS A 58 18.93 -28.28 19.58
C LYS A 58 17.79 -28.20 20.60
N THR A 59 17.52 -27.02 21.16
CA THR A 59 16.47 -26.85 22.17
C THR A 59 15.09 -27.23 21.64
N ALA A 60 14.74 -26.80 20.43
CA ALA A 60 13.46 -27.12 19.81
C ALA A 60 13.33 -28.61 19.49
N ILE A 61 14.41 -29.24 19.01
CA ILE A 61 14.46 -30.68 18.73
C ILE A 61 14.26 -31.50 20.01
N LEU A 62 14.99 -31.17 21.08
CA LEU A 62 14.90 -31.90 22.35
C LEU A 62 13.53 -31.82 23.00
N SER A 63 12.81 -30.71 22.82
CA SER A 63 11.44 -30.56 23.33
C SER A 63 10.45 -31.57 22.72
N ARG A 64 10.83 -32.19 21.59
CA ARG A 64 10.01 -33.12 20.81
C ARG A 64 10.50 -34.57 20.89
N MET A 65 11.53 -34.83 21.70
CA MET A 65 12.10 -36.17 21.92
C MET A 65 11.70 -36.71 23.29
N GLN A 66 11.54 -38.03 23.39
CA GLN A 66 11.45 -38.68 24.70
C GLN A 66 12.78 -38.55 25.45
N THR A 67 12.73 -38.66 26.78
CA THR A 67 13.89 -38.45 27.67
C THR A 67 15.13 -39.23 27.24
N TRP A 68 14.95 -40.48 26.80
CA TRP A 68 16.06 -41.38 26.42
C TRP A 68 16.06 -41.74 24.93
N ASP A 69 15.39 -40.95 24.09
CA ASP A 69 15.40 -41.19 22.63
C ASP A 69 16.82 -41.01 22.06
N ILE A 70 17.12 -41.77 21.00
CA ILE A 70 18.28 -41.56 20.13
C ILE A 70 17.71 -41.49 18.73
N VAL A 71 17.94 -40.38 18.02
CA VAL A 71 17.36 -40.12 16.70
C VAL A 71 18.46 -39.74 15.73
N GLY A 72 18.51 -40.46 14.62
CA GLY A 72 19.52 -40.33 13.56
C GLY A 72 19.42 -39.00 12.82
N LEU A 73 20.58 -38.56 12.34
CA LEU A 73 20.85 -37.37 11.55
C LEU A 73 21.65 -37.78 10.31
N GLU A 74 21.89 -36.83 9.41
CA GLU A 74 22.68 -37.05 8.21
C GLU A 74 24.10 -37.53 8.54
N ASN A 75 24.69 -38.35 7.65
CA ASN A 75 26.09 -38.77 7.69
C ASN A 75 26.48 -39.57 8.96
N GLY A 76 25.54 -40.34 9.52
CA GLY A 76 25.81 -41.25 10.65
C GLY A 76 25.95 -40.54 12.00
N TRP A 77 25.37 -39.36 12.13
CA TRP A 77 25.22 -38.65 13.40
C TRP A 77 23.88 -39.01 14.06
N ALA A 78 23.76 -38.78 15.36
CA ALA A 78 22.48 -38.81 16.07
C ALA A 78 22.43 -37.71 17.13
N ILE A 79 21.22 -37.26 17.44
CA ILE A 79 20.91 -36.45 18.63
C ILE A 79 20.20 -37.34 19.66
N MET A 80 20.57 -37.16 20.93
CA MET A 80 20.01 -37.91 22.05
C MET A 80 19.03 -37.08 22.86
N GLY A 81 18.11 -37.73 23.58
CA GLY A 81 17.10 -37.08 24.40
C GLY A 81 17.67 -36.31 25.59
N SER A 82 16.79 -35.65 26.34
CA SER A 82 17.16 -34.80 27.48
C SER A 82 17.88 -35.54 28.62
N GLY A 83 17.62 -36.84 28.80
CA GLY A 83 18.33 -37.72 29.73
C GLY A 83 19.81 -37.89 29.40
N TYR A 84 20.19 -37.74 28.13
CA TYR A 84 21.57 -37.69 27.65
C TYR A 84 22.07 -36.26 27.41
N HIS A 85 21.45 -35.26 28.05
CA HIS A 85 21.77 -33.84 27.92
C HIS A 85 21.74 -33.29 26.47
N GLY A 86 20.99 -33.96 25.59
CA GLY A 86 20.91 -33.55 24.20
C GLY A 86 22.19 -33.75 23.40
N GLN A 87 23.05 -34.71 23.77
CA GLN A 87 24.32 -34.91 23.08
C GLN A 87 24.10 -35.22 21.59
N ILE A 88 24.88 -34.57 20.72
CA ILE A 88 24.94 -34.89 19.28
C ILE A 88 26.29 -35.54 19.01
N LYS A 89 26.30 -36.80 18.54
CA LYS A 89 27.55 -37.56 18.31
C LYS A 89 27.39 -38.56 17.16
N PRO A 90 28.49 -39.09 16.61
CA PRO A 90 28.42 -40.20 15.65
C PRO A 90 27.76 -41.43 16.30
N GLU A 91 26.73 -41.97 15.66
CA GLU A 91 25.94 -43.10 16.15
C GLU A 91 25.24 -43.77 14.96
N GLN A 92 25.46 -45.08 14.79
CA GLN A 92 24.97 -45.81 13.60
C GLN A 92 23.68 -46.59 13.87
N SER A 93 23.32 -46.80 15.14
CA SER A 93 22.13 -47.56 15.53
C SER A 93 21.01 -46.64 16.00
N SER A 94 20.18 -46.21 15.06
CA SER A 94 18.88 -45.58 15.32
C SER A 94 17.87 -46.15 14.34
N HIS A 95 16.66 -46.43 14.80
CA HIS A 95 15.53 -46.76 13.92
C HIS A 95 14.70 -45.52 13.60
N LYS A 96 15.03 -44.37 14.21
CA LYS A 96 14.38 -43.07 14.05
C LYS A 96 15.30 -42.11 13.32
N THR A 97 14.78 -41.27 12.46
CA THR A 97 15.54 -40.25 11.72
C THR A 97 14.84 -38.90 11.79
N TRP A 98 15.57 -37.83 12.10
CA TRP A 98 15.06 -36.48 11.96
C TRP A 98 15.08 -36.06 10.49
N CYS A 99 13.90 -35.71 10.00
CA CYS A 99 13.67 -35.38 8.61
C CYS A 99 13.09 -33.96 8.50
N TYR A 100 13.48 -33.26 7.44
CA TYR A 100 13.04 -31.90 7.13
C TYR A 100 12.59 -31.83 5.67
N PRO A 101 11.46 -31.16 5.35
CA PRO A 101 10.98 -31.05 3.98
C PRO A 101 12.00 -30.31 3.10
N ILE A 102 12.15 -30.77 1.86
CA ILE A 102 12.99 -30.11 0.86
C ILE A 102 12.40 -28.74 0.47
N HIS A 103 11.06 -28.64 0.49
CA HIS A 103 10.32 -27.41 0.22
C HIS A 103 9.41 -27.06 1.42
N PRO A 104 9.93 -26.40 2.46
CA PRO A 104 9.15 -26.05 3.64
C PRO A 104 8.07 -25.01 3.32
N ASN A 105 6.89 -25.14 3.96
CA ASN A 105 5.81 -24.16 3.86
C ASN A 105 5.99 -23.07 4.91
N THR A 106 6.36 -21.87 4.49
CA THR A 106 6.84 -20.83 5.42
C THR A 106 5.85 -19.70 5.62
N GLU A 107 4.90 -19.50 4.71
CA GLU A 107 4.17 -18.24 4.59
C GLU A 107 2.80 -18.26 5.29
N LEU A 108 2.36 -17.10 5.78
CA LEU A 108 0.92 -16.87 6.01
C LEU A 108 0.26 -16.49 4.67
N PRO A 109 -0.96 -17.00 4.39
CA PRO A 109 -1.73 -16.61 3.21
C PRO A 109 -1.89 -15.08 3.12
N LYS A 110 -1.84 -14.54 1.89
CA LYS A 110 -2.17 -13.14 1.61
C LYS A 110 -3.59 -13.07 1.07
N HIS A 111 -4.44 -12.31 1.72
CA HIS A 111 -5.83 -12.13 1.32
C HIS A 111 -6.03 -10.82 0.57
N LEU A 112 -6.97 -10.80 -0.38
CA LEU A 112 -7.44 -9.58 -1.02
C LEU A 112 -8.22 -8.76 0.00
N GLY A 113 -8.10 -7.42 -0.06
CA GLY A 113 -8.84 -6.55 0.84
C GLY A 113 -10.35 -6.73 0.71
N ILE A 114 -11.05 -6.64 1.84
CA ILE A 114 -12.52 -6.72 1.90
C ILE A 114 -13.08 -5.33 2.14
N SER A 115 -14.07 -4.95 1.33
CA SER A 115 -14.80 -3.70 1.53
C SER A 115 -15.80 -3.86 2.67
N ILE A 116 -15.81 -2.88 3.55
CA ILE A 116 -16.93 -2.56 4.42
C ILE A 116 -17.74 -1.44 3.74
N ALA A 117 -19.05 -1.45 3.93
CA ALA A 117 -19.91 -0.42 3.36
C ALA A 117 -19.49 0.98 3.87
N GLU A 118 -19.74 2.01 3.06
CA GLU A 118 -19.58 3.38 3.51
C GLU A 118 -20.75 3.72 4.45
N GLY A 119 -20.43 4.38 5.56
CA GLY A 119 -21.38 4.75 6.61
C GLY A 119 -20.71 5.73 7.56
N SER A 120 -21.25 5.88 8.77
CA SER A 120 -20.56 6.56 9.86
C SER A 120 -19.36 5.75 10.35
N LYS A 121 -18.43 6.39 11.07
CA LYS A 121 -17.29 5.70 11.70
C LYS A 121 -17.74 4.51 12.56
N ALA A 122 -18.75 4.72 13.40
CA ALA A 122 -19.25 3.68 14.31
C ALA A 122 -19.90 2.50 13.57
N GLU A 123 -20.63 2.74 12.48
CA GLU A 123 -21.21 1.68 11.65
C GLU A 123 -20.10 0.87 10.96
N ILE A 124 -19.08 1.52 10.41
CA ILE A 124 -17.95 0.84 9.76
C ILE A 124 -17.20 -0.05 10.76
N GLU A 125 -16.91 0.47 11.96
CA GLU A 125 -16.25 -0.33 12.99
C GLU A 125 -17.13 -1.49 13.47
N TYR A 126 -18.42 -1.24 13.70
CA TYR A 126 -19.36 -2.28 14.13
C TYR A 126 -19.50 -3.38 13.07
N ASP A 127 -19.67 -3.03 11.79
CA ASP A 127 -19.77 -3.98 10.68
C ASP A 127 -18.51 -4.85 10.54
N LEU A 128 -17.34 -4.28 10.83
CA LEU A 128 -16.07 -5.00 10.90
C LEU A 128 -16.08 -6.00 12.06
N VAL A 129 -16.26 -5.49 13.30
CA VAL A 129 -16.02 -6.27 14.52
C VAL A 129 -17.15 -7.24 14.86
N SER A 130 -18.35 -7.02 14.31
CA SER A 130 -19.50 -7.92 14.44
C SER A 130 -19.53 -9.03 13.37
N ASN A 131 -18.60 -9.00 12.40
CA ASN A 131 -18.56 -10.01 11.36
C ASN A 131 -18.08 -11.36 11.92
N GLN A 132 -19.00 -12.32 11.99
CA GLN A 132 -18.74 -13.64 12.57
C GLN A 132 -17.60 -14.40 11.86
N GLU A 133 -17.66 -14.49 10.52
CA GLU A 133 -16.77 -15.36 9.76
C GLU A 133 -15.43 -14.71 9.42
N LEU A 134 -15.44 -13.39 9.18
CA LEU A 134 -14.25 -12.66 8.75
C LEU A 134 -13.46 -12.05 9.91
N PHE A 135 -14.12 -11.75 11.04
CA PHE A 135 -13.47 -11.11 12.19
C PHE A 135 -13.50 -11.97 13.44
N ILE A 136 -14.69 -12.22 14.03
CA ILE A 136 -14.85 -12.82 15.35
C ILE A 136 -14.19 -14.20 15.42
N ARG A 137 -14.49 -15.09 14.45
CA ARG A 137 -13.90 -16.44 14.43
C ARG A 137 -12.39 -16.40 14.25
N PRO A 138 -11.81 -15.73 13.23
CA PRO A 138 -10.36 -15.63 13.09
C PRO A 138 -9.63 -15.14 14.34
N VAL A 139 -10.07 -14.02 14.94
CA VAL A 139 -9.40 -13.46 16.13
C VAL A 139 -9.57 -14.35 17.36
N SER A 140 -10.73 -15.00 17.50
CA SER A 140 -10.97 -15.97 18.58
C SER A 140 -10.13 -17.23 18.43
N TYR A 141 -9.99 -17.76 17.21
CA TYR A 141 -9.12 -18.90 16.93
C TYR A 141 -7.66 -18.54 17.16
N LEU A 142 -7.23 -17.32 16.79
CA LEU A 142 -5.87 -16.86 17.09
C LEU A 142 -5.62 -16.83 18.59
N ALA A 143 -6.48 -16.20 19.38
CA ALA A 143 -6.35 -16.21 20.84
C ALA A 143 -6.36 -17.65 21.40
N HIS A 144 -7.20 -18.53 20.85
CA HIS A 144 -7.32 -19.91 21.30
C HIS A 144 -6.04 -20.69 21.09
N THR A 145 -5.46 -20.63 19.88
CA THR A 145 -4.24 -21.35 19.54
C THR A 145 -3.00 -20.79 20.24
N LEU A 146 -3.04 -19.51 20.64
CA LEU A 146 -2.03 -18.92 21.52
C LEU A 146 -2.19 -19.35 22.99
N GLY A 147 -3.31 -19.95 23.38
CA GLY A 147 -3.50 -20.56 24.69
C GLY A 147 -4.46 -19.84 25.62
N TYR A 148 -5.10 -18.76 25.19
CA TYR A 148 -6.14 -18.09 25.97
C TYR A 148 -7.35 -19.01 26.20
N ALA A 149 -7.95 -18.90 27.38
CA ALA A 149 -9.04 -19.78 27.79
C ALA A 149 -10.43 -19.21 27.46
N TRP A 150 -11.41 -20.12 27.29
CA TRP A 150 -12.84 -19.79 27.26
C TRP A 150 -13.25 -18.75 26.20
N LEU A 151 -12.81 -18.97 24.94
CA LEU A 151 -13.13 -18.14 23.77
C LEU A 151 -14.43 -18.58 23.06
N SER A 152 -15.46 -18.83 23.85
CA SER A 152 -16.83 -19.12 23.37
C SER A 152 -17.82 -18.73 24.46
N GLY A 153 -19.03 -18.34 24.06
CA GLY A 153 -20.13 -18.15 25.01
C GLY A 153 -20.60 -19.47 25.61
N ASN A 154 -21.43 -19.37 26.66
CA ASN A 154 -21.99 -20.54 27.34
C ASN A 154 -22.95 -21.35 26.46
N GLY A 155 -23.58 -20.71 25.46
CA GLY A 155 -24.42 -21.36 24.46
C GLY A 155 -23.66 -21.80 23.20
N GLY A 156 -22.37 -21.47 23.08
CA GLY A 156 -21.52 -21.84 21.95
C GLY A 156 -20.80 -23.17 22.20
N ASN A 157 -20.70 -24.01 21.16
CA ASN A 157 -19.98 -25.28 21.23
C ASN A 157 -18.56 -25.17 20.64
N PHE A 158 -18.31 -24.16 19.82
CA PHE A 158 -17.04 -23.96 19.14
C PHE A 158 -16.44 -22.58 19.46
N VAL A 159 -15.13 -22.46 19.22
CA VAL A 159 -14.38 -21.21 19.42
C VAL A 159 -14.97 -20.11 18.53
N GLY A 160 -15.22 -18.95 19.15
CA GLY A 160 -15.82 -17.78 18.50
C GLY A 160 -17.34 -17.84 18.36
N GLU A 161 -18.03 -18.87 18.89
CA GLU A 161 -19.50 -18.89 18.93
C GLU A 161 -20.07 -18.23 20.19
N ASP A 162 -21.31 -17.73 20.08
CA ASP A 162 -22.03 -17.06 21.18
C ASP A 162 -21.20 -15.92 21.80
N MET A 163 -20.57 -15.13 20.94
CA MET A 163 -19.77 -13.97 21.33
C MET A 163 -20.65 -12.72 21.34
N ALA A 164 -20.60 -11.96 22.43
CA ALA A 164 -21.22 -10.65 22.52
C ALA A 164 -20.24 -9.57 22.07
N VAL A 165 -20.73 -8.60 21.30
CA VAL A 165 -19.97 -7.45 20.83
C VAL A 165 -20.55 -6.19 21.48
N ASN A 166 -19.75 -5.52 22.31
CA ASN A 166 -20.18 -4.35 23.05
C ASN A 166 -19.23 -3.19 22.77
N GLN A 167 -19.77 -1.99 22.56
CA GLN A 167 -18.94 -0.79 22.46
C GLN A 167 -18.32 -0.49 23.84
N VAL A 168 -17.01 -0.26 23.87
CA VAL A 168 -16.28 0.11 25.09
C VAL A 168 -15.33 1.25 24.78
N HIS A 169 -15.48 2.38 25.49
CA HIS A 169 -14.62 3.56 25.30
C HIS A 169 -14.61 4.00 23.82
N ASP A 170 -13.45 3.98 23.17
CA ASP A 170 -13.20 4.30 21.76
C ASP A 170 -13.04 3.05 20.87
N GLY A 171 -13.49 1.88 21.34
CA GLY A 171 -13.39 0.61 20.63
C GLY A 171 -14.52 -0.37 20.95
N TRP A 172 -14.25 -1.66 20.72
CA TRP A 172 -15.23 -2.73 20.76
C TRP A 172 -14.68 -3.94 21.53
N GLU A 173 -15.42 -4.39 22.55
CA GLU A 173 -15.13 -5.61 23.31
C GLU A 173 -15.94 -6.77 22.71
N ILE A 174 -15.24 -7.86 22.44
CA ILE A 174 -15.81 -9.13 22.01
C ILE A 174 -15.47 -10.15 23.10
N GLN A 175 -16.50 -10.71 23.71
CA GLN A 175 -16.36 -11.68 24.79
C GLN A 175 -17.45 -12.75 24.69
N GLY A 176 -17.12 -14.00 25.03
CA GLY A 176 -18.11 -15.06 25.10
C GLY A 176 -19.24 -14.69 26.06
N ASN A 177 -20.48 -14.87 25.63
CA ASN A 177 -21.67 -14.63 26.44
C ASN A 177 -21.66 -15.50 27.70
N LYS A 178 -21.93 -14.88 28.84
CA LYS A 178 -21.88 -15.53 30.17
C LYS A 178 -23.27 -15.89 30.70
N ALA A 179 -24.33 -15.67 29.93
CA ALA A 179 -25.68 -16.05 30.33
C ALA A 179 -25.78 -17.56 30.57
N GLY A 180 -26.54 -17.97 31.58
CA GLY A 180 -26.69 -19.38 31.96
C GLY A 180 -25.49 -19.97 32.71
N SER A 181 -25.47 -21.29 32.83
CA SER A 181 -24.39 -22.03 33.51
C SER A 181 -23.25 -22.38 32.56
N CYS A 182 -22.03 -22.44 33.09
CA CYS A 182 -20.87 -23.01 32.38
C CYS A 182 -20.21 -24.09 33.23
N ASN A 183 -19.50 -25.01 32.55
CA ASN A 183 -18.75 -26.08 33.19
C ASN A 183 -17.25 -25.90 32.92
N GLY A 184 -16.43 -26.32 33.89
CA GLY A 184 -14.97 -26.28 33.79
C GLY A 184 -14.35 -25.18 34.64
N GLU A 185 -13.05 -25.35 34.92
CA GLU A 185 -12.34 -24.48 35.84
C GLU A 185 -12.24 -23.05 35.29
N ARG A 186 -12.68 -22.07 36.11
CA ARG A 186 -12.69 -20.64 35.77
C ARG A 186 -13.50 -20.30 34.50
N CYS A 187 -14.53 -21.08 34.16
CA CYS A 187 -15.33 -20.90 32.93
C CYS A 187 -16.07 -19.55 32.82
N SER A 188 -16.25 -18.84 33.94
CA SER A 188 -16.81 -17.49 34.01
C SER A 188 -15.79 -16.40 33.66
N GLU A 189 -14.49 -16.70 33.71
CA GLU A 189 -13.38 -15.81 33.37
C GLU A 189 -13.03 -15.90 31.88
N LYS A 190 -14.02 -15.58 31.03
CA LYS A 190 -13.86 -15.63 29.58
C LYS A 190 -12.87 -14.59 29.08
N THR A 191 -12.00 -14.98 28.16
CA THR A 191 -11.05 -14.05 27.52
C THR A 191 -11.80 -12.92 26.81
N LYS A 192 -11.33 -11.70 27.00
CA LYS A 192 -11.80 -10.50 26.31
C LYS A 192 -10.91 -10.22 25.11
N ILE A 193 -11.53 -9.90 23.99
CA ILE A 193 -10.86 -9.41 22.79
C ILE A 193 -11.31 -7.97 22.59
N THR A 194 -10.38 -7.01 22.59
CA THR A 194 -10.72 -5.58 22.40
C THR A 194 -10.12 -5.08 21.10
N ALA A 195 -10.96 -4.64 20.18
CA ALA A 195 -10.56 -3.93 18.96
C ALA A 195 -10.60 -2.42 19.22
N SER A 196 -9.51 -1.71 18.99
CA SER A 196 -9.35 -0.29 19.33
C SER A 196 -8.34 0.41 18.42
N ASP A 197 -8.13 1.72 18.62
CA ASP A 197 -7.11 2.50 17.90
C ASP A 197 -7.28 2.40 16.37
N PHE A 198 -8.53 2.52 15.93
CA PHE A 198 -8.90 2.51 14.51
C PHE A 198 -8.34 3.76 13.82
N ALA A 199 -7.64 3.55 12.71
CA ALA A 199 -7.15 4.61 11.84
C ALA A 199 -7.45 4.28 10.37
N TYR A 200 -7.83 5.32 9.63
CA TYR A 200 -8.31 5.22 8.26
C TYR A 200 -7.41 6.02 7.34
N GLN A 201 -6.73 5.34 6.43
CA GLN A 201 -5.75 5.95 5.55
C GLN A 201 -6.29 6.02 4.12
N LEU A 202 -6.42 7.22 3.56
CA LEU A 202 -6.79 7.39 2.15
C LEU A 202 -5.74 6.70 1.27
N ASN A 203 -6.22 5.91 0.31
CA ASN A 203 -5.40 5.27 -0.70
C ASN A 203 -5.78 5.79 -2.10
N PRO A 204 -5.06 6.79 -2.63
CA PRO A 204 -5.42 7.46 -3.88
C PRO A 204 -5.26 6.57 -5.12
N HIS A 205 -4.55 5.44 -5.01
CA HIS A 205 -4.39 4.50 -6.12
C HIS A 205 -5.71 3.80 -6.48
N TYR A 206 -6.63 3.68 -5.53
CA TYR A 206 -7.96 3.09 -5.72
C TYR A 206 -9.01 4.19 -5.86
N PHE A 207 -8.82 5.04 -6.86
CA PHE A 207 -9.79 6.02 -7.28
C PHE A 207 -10.78 5.43 -8.30
N SER A 208 -12.03 5.83 -8.19
CA SER A 208 -13.07 5.56 -9.18
C SER A 208 -14.05 6.74 -9.24
N HIS A 209 -14.76 6.86 -10.36
CA HIS A 209 -15.76 7.89 -10.55
C HIS A 209 -17.04 7.30 -11.16
N GLY A 210 -18.15 8.01 -10.96
CA GLY A 210 -19.43 7.73 -11.61
C GLY A 210 -19.50 8.34 -13.01
N ASN A 211 -20.72 8.55 -13.49
CA ASN A 211 -20.95 9.22 -14.78
C ASN A 211 -20.40 10.64 -14.75
N ILE A 212 -19.71 11.01 -15.83
CA ILE A 212 -19.11 12.33 -16.01
C ILE A 212 -20.11 13.21 -16.74
N THR A 213 -20.29 14.42 -16.23
CA THR A 213 -20.91 15.53 -16.95
C THR A 213 -19.80 16.52 -17.29
N GLU A 214 -19.45 16.63 -18.57
CA GLU A 214 -18.43 17.58 -19.05
C GLU A 214 -19.08 18.50 -20.09
N SER A 215 -18.83 19.79 -19.95
CA SER A 215 -19.29 20.80 -20.89
C SER A 215 -18.17 21.80 -21.11
N THR A 216 -17.83 22.01 -22.37
CA THR A 216 -17.01 23.14 -22.78
C THR A 216 -17.98 24.24 -23.20
N GLU A 217 -17.88 25.42 -22.60
CA GLU A 217 -18.58 26.57 -23.16
C GLU A 217 -18.03 26.86 -24.56
N ASP A 218 -18.90 27.30 -25.47
CA ASP A 218 -18.45 27.91 -26.73
C ASP A 218 -17.42 29.01 -26.40
N SER A 219 -16.45 29.25 -27.32
CA SER A 219 -15.32 30.13 -27.06
C SER A 219 -15.75 31.42 -26.35
N THR A 220 -15.32 31.55 -25.09
CA THR A 220 -15.63 32.72 -24.26
C THR A 220 -15.01 33.97 -24.88
N HIS A 221 -13.88 33.81 -25.60
CA HIS A 221 -13.25 34.87 -26.35
C HIS A 221 -12.35 34.32 -27.46
N THR A 222 -12.17 35.10 -28.53
CA THR A 222 -11.23 34.78 -29.62
C THR A 222 -10.36 36.00 -29.87
N ILE A 223 -9.04 35.83 -29.71
CA ILE A 223 -8.07 36.84 -30.14
C ILE A 223 -7.88 36.68 -31.64
N THR A 224 -8.06 37.77 -32.39
CA THR A 224 -7.85 37.85 -33.82
C THR A 224 -6.64 38.73 -34.15
N ALA A 225 -5.79 38.24 -35.04
CA ALA A 225 -4.69 39.02 -35.60
C ALA A 225 -4.59 38.81 -37.12
N TYR A 226 -4.07 39.81 -37.80
CA TYR A 226 -3.77 39.77 -39.23
C TYR A 226 -2.32 40.20 -39.45
N ALA A 227 -1.51 39.31 -40.03
CA ALA A 227 -0.17 39.65 -40.47
C ALA A 227 -0.21 40.06 -41.94
N ILE A 228 0.26 41.28 -42.25
CA ILE A 228 0.12 41.93 -43.54
C ILE A 228 1.51 42.12 -44.15
N ASN A 229 1.72 41.53 -45.33
CA ASN A 229 2.94 41.66 -46.09
C ASN A 229 2.68 42.43 -47.39
N THR A 230 3.12 43.68 -47.44
CA THR A 230 3.00 44.52 -48.63
C THR A 230 4.19 44.37 -49.59
N LEU A 231 5.17 43.53 -49.27
CA LEU A 231 6.36 43.32 -50.10
C LEU A 231 6.17 42.19 -51.11
N ASP A 232 7.06 42.16 -52.11
CA ASP A 232 7.07 41.15 -53.17
C ASP A 232 7.79 39.85 -52.77
N GLN A 233 8.18 39.71 -51.50
CA GLN A 233 8.84 38.52 -50.96
C GLN A 233 8.15 38.05 -49.69
N ALA A 234 8.06 36.73 -49.51
CA ALA A 234 7.55 36.15 -48.27
C ALA A 234 8.46 36.50 -47.07
N LYS A 235 7.86 36.64 -45.90
CA LYS A 235 8.56 36.96 -44.65
C LYS A 235 8.16 35.99 -43.55
N GLN A 236 9.03 35.82 -42.55
CA GLN A 236 8.75 34.96 -41.42
C GLN A 236 8.54 35.77 -40.14
N ILE A 237 7.56 35.35 -39.36
CA ILE A 237 7.28 35.90 -38.02
C ILE A 237 7.18 34.75 -37.02
N HIS A 238 7.58 35.03 -35.79
CA HIS A 238 7.34 34.17 -34.64
C HIS A 238 6.27 34.81 -33.76
N ILE A 239 5.28 34.02 -33.38
CA ILE A 239 4.21 34.43 -32.47
C ILE A 239 4.27 33.55 -31.24
N GLN A 240 4.21 34.19 -30.08
CA GLN A 240 4.11 33.56 -28.78
C GLN A 240 2.96 34.22 -27.99
N PHE A 241 2.06 33.40 -27.45
CA PHE A 241 0.99 33.81 -26.56
C PHE A 241 1.18 33.12 -25.21
N ASP A 242 1.43 33.92 -24.18
CA ASP A 242 1.56 33.47 -22.79
C ASP A 242 0.35 33.92 -21.99
N VAL A 243 -0.12 33.09 -21.06
CA VAL A 243 -1.21 33.43 -20.13
C VAL A 243 -1.20 32.49 -18.94
N GLU A 244 -1.76 32.92 -17.81
CA GLU A 244 -2.03 32.04 -16.66
C GLU A 244 -3.44 31.45 -16.76
N GLN A 245 -3.51 30.12 -16.83
CA GLN A 245 -4.77 29.38 -16.74
C GLN A 245 -5.10 29.09 -15.28
N THR A 246 -6.35 29.31 -14.92
CA THR A 246 -6.89 29.00 -13.60
C THR A 246 -7.86 27.82 -13.68
N ALA A 247 -7.76 26.93 -12.70
CA ALA A 247 -8.75 25.90 -12.42
C ALA A 247 -9.25 26.06 -10.99
N THR A 248 -10.56 26.22 -10.82
CA THR A 248 -11.22 26.20 -9.52
C THR A 248 -11.97 24.90 -9.36
N TRP A 249 -11.92 24.31 -8.18
CA TRP A 249 -12.60 23.06 -7.90
C TRP A 249 -13.22 23.08 -6.51
N PHE A 250 -14.25 22.27 -6.34
CA PHE A 250 -14.81 21.94 -5.04
C PHE A 250 -15.22 20.48 -5.01
N LYS A 251 -15.33 19.93 -3.80
CA LYS A 251 -15.92 18.64 -3.56
C LYS A 251 -16.90 18.68 -2.40
N THR A 252 -17.82 17.73 -2.42
CA THR A 252 -18.66 17.38 -1.27
C THR A 252 -18.21 16.04 -0.68
N ASP A 253 -18.63 15.76 0.54
CA ASP A 253 -18.48 14.44 1.17
C ASP A 253 -19.86 13.88 1.49
N ASN A 254 -20.13 12.64 1.10
CA ASN A 254 -21.42 11.98 1.33
C ASN A 254 -21.60 11.51 2.79
N SER A 255 -20.50 11.35 3.52
CA SER A 255 -20.49 10.85 4.90
C SER A 255 -19.55 11.66 5.80
N ALA A 256 -19.93 11.83 7.06
CA ALA A 256 -19.06 12.37 8.10
C ALA A 256 -17.82 11.51 8.36
N PHE A 257 -17.79 10.26 7.87
CA PHE A 257 -16.60 9.41 7.90
C PHE A 257 -15.37 10.05 7.25
N ALA A 258 -15.56 10.95 6.27
CA ALA A 258 -14.48 11.74 5.68
C ALA A 258 -13.62 12.49 6.71
N GLN A 259 -14.18 12.87 7.87
CA GLN A 259 -13.45 13.51 8.97
C GLN A 259 -12.47 12.58 9.67
N SER A 260 -12.70 11.26 9.59
CA SER A 260 -11.84 10.24 10.18
C SER A 260 -10.77 9.73 9.21
N VAL A 261 -10.89 10.03 7.92
CA VAL A 261 -9.95 9.57 6.88
C VAL A 261 -8.79 10.53 6.74
N HIS A 262 -7.58 10.01 6.90
CA HIS A 262 -6.35 10.79 6.85
C HIS A 262 -5.65 10.66 5.50
N ILE A 263 -5.12 11.77 4.99
CA ILE A 263 -4.23 11.82 3.83
C ILE A 263 -2.80 11.91 4.36
N SER A 264 -2.02 10.83 4.26
CA SER A 264 -0.64 10.80 4.77
C SER A 264 0.30 11.58 3.86
N SER A 265 0.29 11.27 2.56
CA SER A 265 1.22 11.83 1.59
C SER A 265 0.48 12.68 0.56
N PRO A 266 1.10 13.77 0.07
CA PRO A 266 0.53 14.53 -1.04
C PRO A 266 0.33 13.64 -2.27
N PHE A 267 -0.72 13.91 -3.04
CA PHE A 267 -0.98 13.24 -4.32
C PHE A 267 -1.67 14.19 -5.30
N GLN A 268 -1.53 13.92 -6.59
CA GLN A 268 -2.25 14.66 -7.62
C GLN A 268 -3.67 14.10 -7.76
N TRP A 269 -4.68 14.97 -7.75
CA TRP A 269 -6.04 14.53 -8.02
C TRP A 269 -6.12 13.89 -9.42
N PRO A 270 -6.80 12.75 -9.59
CA PRO A 270 -6.82 12.05 -10.87
C PRO A 270 -7.38 12.92 -12.01
N THR A 271 -6.65 12.99 -13.12
CA THR A 271 -7.09 13.65 -14.35
C THR A 271 -8.21 12.84 -15.01
N ILE A 272 -9.37 13.48 -15.21
CA ILE A 272 -10.54 12.89 -15.87
C ILE A 272 -11.02 13.83 -16.96
N GLY A 273 -11.39 13.29 -18.12
CA GLY A 273 -11.87 14.08 -19.25
C GLY A 273 -10.78 14.97 -19.83
N THR A 274 -11.20 16.02 -20.54
CA THR A 274 -10.31 17.05 -21.10
C THR A 274 -10.10 18.21 -20.13
N THR A 275 -11.04 18.39 -19.21
CA THR A 275 -11.04 19.36 -18.12
C THR A 275 -10.35 18.76 -16.90
N SER A 276 -9.02 18.86 -16.83
CA SER A 276 -8.28 18.36 -15.66
C SER A 276 -7.93 19.49 -14.69
N PRO A 277 -8.45 19.50 -13.46
CA PRO A 277 -7.92 20.39 -12.44
C PRO A 277 -6.57 19.82 -11.97
N TRP A 278 -5.50 20.46 -12.41
CA TRP A 278 -4.10 20.14 -12.10
C TRP A 278 -3.73 20.50 -10.65
N PHE A 279 -4.41 19.96 -9.64
CA PHE A 279 -4.11 20.30 -8.25
C PHE A 279 -3.48 19.15 -7.46
N ILE A 280 -2.58 19.53 -6.55
CA ILE A 280 -1.95 18.63 -5.60
C ILE A 280 -2.73 18.71 -4.29
N VAL A 281 -3.28 17.57 -3.89
CA VAL A 281 -3.83 17.38 -2.55
C VAL A 281 -2.67 17.31 -1.57
N LYS A 282 -2.68 18.15 -0.53
CA LYS A 282 -1.66 18.13 0.51
C LYS A 282 -1.83 16.88 1.40
N GLY A 283 -0.72 16.36 1.89
CA GLY A 283 -0.70 15.35 2.95
C GLY A 283 -0.88 15.97 4.33
N ASN A 284 -0.86 15.13 5.35
CA ASN A 284 -1.00 15.45 6.77
C ASN A 284 -2.27 16.25 7.12
N GLN A 285 -3.42 15.88 6.54
CA GLN A 285 -4.73 16.49 6.85
C GLN A 285 -5.88 15.48 6.77
N ALA A 286 -7.05 15.81 7.31
CA ALA A 286 -8.24 14.99 7.13
C ALA A 286 -8.81 15.16 5.71
N PHE A 287 -9.48 14.15 5.19
CA PHE A 287 -10.09 14.20 3.85
C PHE A 287 -11.21 15.23 3.77
N SER A 288 -11.93 15.45 4.87
CA SER A 288 -12.97 16.48 4.97
C SER A 288 -12.45 17.91 4.88
N ASP A 289 -11.18 18.16 5.21
CA ASP A 289 -10.58 19.50 5.15
C ASP A 289 -10.35 19.95 3.69
N LEU A 290 -10.36 18.99 2.76
CA LEU A 290 -10.25 19.23 1.33
C LEU A 290 -11.64 19.58 0.76
N THR A 291 -12.10 20.82 0.86
CA THR A 291 -13.44 21.19 0.33
C THR A 291 -13.40 21.89 -1.01
N SER A 292 -12.39 22.72 -1.25
CA SER A 292 -12.26 23.53 -2.46
C SER A 292 -10.86 24.05 -2.65
N GLY A 293 -10.53 24.49 -3.86
CA GLY A 293 -9.26 25.11 -4.14
C GLY A 293 -9.21 25.81 -5.49
N THR A 294 -8.09 26.49 -5.69
CA THR A 294 -7.76 27.15 -6.95
C THR A 294 -6.33 26.78 -7.31
N SER A 295 -6.09 26.47 -8.58
CA SER A 295 -4.76 26.16 -9.11
C SER A 295 -4.51 26.97 -10.36
N THR A 296 -3.34 27.57 -10.43
CA THR A 296 -2.92 28.44 -11.54
C THR A 296 -1.68 27.83 -12.20
N LEU A 297 -1.68 27.73 -13.52
CA LEU A 297 -0.53 27.29 -14.29
C LEU A 297 -0.26 28.25 -15.45
N PRO A 298 1.02 28.57 -15.74
CA PRO A 298 1.36 29.27 -16.96
C PRO A 298 1.14 28.36 -18.17
N ALA A 299 0.63 28.95 -19.24
CA ALA A 299 0.44 28.29 -20.52
C ALA A 299 0.99 29.16 -21.65
N THR A 300 1.76 28.53 -22.52
CA THR A 300 2.38 29.19 -23.68
C THR A 300 1.93 28.48 -24.96
N ARG A 301 1.65 29.27 -25.99
CA ARG A 301 1.40 28.81 -27.37
C ARG A 301 2.34 29.54 -28.31
N GLU A 302 2.98 28.80 -29.20
CA GLU A 302 3.94 29.35 -30.14
C GLU A 302 3.70 28.86 -31.56
N ALA A 303 3.94 29.73 -32.54
CA ALA A 303 3.88 29.39 -33.95
C ALA A 303 4.93 30.17 -34.74
N ASN A 304 5.56 29.50 -35.70
CA ASN A 304 6.41 30.12 -36.71
C ASN A 304 5.62 30.19 -38.01
N LEU A 305 5.35 31.41 -38.48
CA LEU A 305 4.49 31.64 -39.63
C LEU A 305 5.28 32.23 -40.78
N THR A 306 4.98 31.77 -42.00
CA THR A 306 5.43 32.41 -43.23
C THR A 306 4.27 33.24 -43.78
N VAL A 307 4.47 34.55 -43.90
CA VAL A 307 3.50 35.48 -44.50
C VAL A 307 3.87 35.65 -45.97
N PRO A 308 3.07 35.14 -46.92
CA PRO A 308 3.38 35.22 -48.35
C PRO A 308 3.50 36.67 -48.85
N ALA A 309 4.17 36.85 -49.99
CA ALA A 309 4.27 38.16 -50.64
C ALA A 309 2.90 38.73 -50.99
N ARG A 310 2.70 40.05 -50.85
CA ARG A 310 1.45 40.76 -51.21
C ARG A 310 0.19 40.09 -50.65
N SER A 311 0.22 39.67 -49.39
CA SER A 311 -0.87 38.92 -48.75
C SER A 311 -1.17 39.36 -47.32
N ILE A 312 -2.32 38.91 -46.82
CA ILE A 312 -2.73 38.95 -45.42
C ILE A 312 -2.92 37.52 -44.92
N LEU A 313 -2.35 37.22 -43.76
CA LEU A 313 -2.53 35.95 -43.06
C LEU A 313 -3.38 36.15 -41.78
N PRO A 314 -4.63 35.65 -41.74
CA PRO A 314 -5.47 35.69 -40.54
C PRO A 314 -5.00 34.68 -39.49
N ILE A 315 -5.06 35.07 -38.22
CA ILE A 315 -4.57 34.30 -37.09
C ILE A 315 -5.61 34.40 -35.97
N ARG A 316 -5.90 33.26 -35.32
CA ARG A 316 -6.89 33.18 -34.24
C ARG A 316 -6.37 32.37 -33.06
N ILE A 317 -6.72 32.79 -31.86
CA ILE A 317 -6.49 32.02 -30.62
C ILE A 317 -7.80 31.99 -29.84
N GLU A 318 -8.35 30.81 -29.67
CA GLU A 318 -9.60 30.61 -28.93
C GLU A 318 -9.32 30.39 -27.44
N LEU A 319 -10.11 31.06 -26.60
CA LEU A 319 -10.10 30.93 -25.15
C LEU A 319 -11.48 30.48 -24.71
N SER A 320 -11.55 29.46 -23.87
CA SER A 320 -12.82 28.91 -23.39
C SER A 320 -12.76 28.50 -21.92
N HIS A 321 -13.93 28.36 -21.32
CA HIS A 321 -14.10 27.70 -20.03
C HIS A 321 -14.66 26.30 -20.25
N SER A 322 -14.16 25.36 -19.47
CA SER A 322 -14.70 24.01 -19.43
C SER A 322 -15.02 23.63 -17.99
N ARG A 323 -16.15 22.93 -17.83
CA ARG A 323 -16.63 22.47 -16.54
C ARG A 323 -16.79 20.96 -16.59
N ILE A 324 -16.37 20.31 -15.50
CA ILE A 324 -16.54 18.88 -15.29
C ILE A 324 -17.16 18.64 -13.91
N SER A 325 -18.09 17.70 -13.83
CA SER A 325 -18.67 17.21 -12.59
C SER A 325 -18.82 15.69 -12.64
N TYR A 326 -18.44 15.03 -11.56
CA TYR A 326 -18.60 13.57 -11.42
C TYR A 326 -18.68 13.16 -9.95
N PRO A 327 -19.47 12.12 -9.62
CA PRO A 327 -19.33 11.42 -8.36
C PRO A 327 -17.93 10.79 -8.28
N PHE A 328 -17.24 10.94 -7.16
CA PHE A 328 -15.95 10.29 -6.92
C PHE A 328 -16.06 9.27 -5.79
N ARG A 329 -15.11 8.33 -5.76
CA ARG A 329 -14.93 7.39 -4.68
C ARG A 329 -13.46 7.03 -4.52
N PHE A 330 -12.95 7.17 -3.30
CA PHE A 330 -11.62 6.69 -2.91
C PHE A 330 -11.72 5.58 -1.88
N ARG A 331 -10.76 4.65 -1.90
CA ARG A 331 -10.56 3.69 -0.84
C ARG A 331 -9.92 4.35 0.39
N ALA A 332 -10.42 3.98 1.58
CA ALA A 332 -9.78 4.26 2.86
C ALA A 332 -9.41 2.94 3.54
N ASP A 333 -8.12 2.63 3.62
CA ASP A 333 -7.60 1.41 4.25
C ASP A 333 -7.76 1.51 5.79
N ILE A 334 -8.26 0.44 6.41
CA ILE A 334 -8.57 0.39 7.85
C ILE A 334 -7.44 -0.34 8.58
N SER A 335 -6.91 0.29 9.62
CA SER A 335 -5.94 -0.30 10.54
C SER A 335 -6.45 -0.15 11.98
N TYR A 336 -6.10 -1.09 12.85
CA TYR A 336 -6.58 -1.14 14.23
C TYR A 336 -5.68 -2.04 15.08
N ARG A 337 -5.92 -2.04 16.39
CA ARG A 337 -5.23 -2.90 17.36
C ARG A 337 -6.22 -3.89 17.96
N VAL A 338 -5.78 -5.12 18.15
CA VAL A 338 -6.54 -6.19 18.82
C VAL A 338 -5.78 -6.60 20.08
N ASN A 339 -6.38 -6.37 21.24
CA ASN A 339 -5.85 -6.82 22.52
C ASN A 339 -6.58 -8.07 23.00
N PHE A 340 -5.82 -9.08 23.39
CA PHE A 340 -6.32 -10.23 24.12
C PHE A 340 -6.04 -10.02 25.60
N ASP A 341 -7.07 -10.12 26.44
CA ASP A 341 -6.97 -10.06 27.89
C ASP A 341 -7.70 -11.24 28.52
N GLY A 342 -6.94 -12.16 29.10
CA GLY A 342 -7.46 -13.37 29.68
C GLY A 342 -6.35 -14.25 30.26
N PHE A 343 -6.75 -15.32 30.93
CA PHE A 343 -5.77 -16.26 31.47
C PHE A 343 -5.36 -17.32 30.45
N LEU A 344 -4.08 -17.69 30.52
CA LEU A 344 -3.54 -18.79 29.71
C LEU A 344 -3.87 -20.14 30.34
N ARG A 345 -4.12 -21.15 29.50
CA ARG A 345 -4.36 -22.53 29.97
C ARG A 345 -3.14 -23.11 30.71
N TYR A 346 -3.40 -23.93 31.74
CA TYR A 346 -2.40 -24.55 32.65
C TYR A 346 -1.29 -25.30 31.90
N SER A 347 -1.69 -26.00 30.84
CA SER A 347 -0.80 -26.57 29.85
C SER A 347 -1.47 -26.33 28.51
N GLY A 348 -0.69 -26.04 27.46
CA GLY A 348 -1.26 -25.71 26.16
C GLY A 348 -1.40 -24.21 25.92
N ASN A 349 -0.31 -23.47 26.10
CA ASN A 349 -0.22 -22.07 25.70
C ASN A 349 1.09 -21.81 24.96
N ALA A 350 1.08 -20.82 24.07
CA ALA A 350 2.18 -20.49 23.19
C ALA A 350 3.04 -19.35 23.74
N TRP A 351 2.87 -18.94 25.00
CA TRP A 351 3.74 -17.90 25.56
C TRP A 351 5.17 -18.45 25.66
N HIS A 352 6.19 -17.67 25.32
CA HIS A 352 7.58 -18.15 25.21
C HIS A 352 8.09 -18.89 26.47
N ALA A 353 7.61 -18.53 27.66
CA ALA A 353 7.98 -19.16 28.93
C ALA A 353 7.14 -20.40 29.30
N HIS A 354 6.07 -20.69 28.54
CA HIS A 354 5.14 -21.81 28.75
C HIS A 354 4.66 -21.95 30.22
N PRO A 355 4.12 -20.87 30.84
CA PRO A 355 3.70 -20.88 32.24
C PRO A 355 2.62 -21.92 32.52
N LYS A 356 2.65 -22.47 33.74
CA LYS A 356 1.70 -23.52 34.20
C LYS A 356 0.83 -23.08 35.38
N ASP A 357 0.87 -21.81 35.75
CA ASP A 357 0.13 -21.23 36.87
C ASP A 357 -1.13 -20.47 36.43
N ARG A 358 -1.52 -20.61 35.15
CA ARG A 358 -2.66 -19.93 34.52
C ARG A 358 -2.64 -18.40 34.71
N PRO A 359 -1.55 -17.72 34.33
CA PRO A 359 -1.43 -16.28 34.52
C PRO A 359 -2.43 -15.55 33.60
N THR A 360 -2.97 -14.45 34.09
CA THR A 360 -3.68 -13.47 33.26
C THR A 360 -2.66 -12.66 32.48
N ILE A 361 -2.76 -12.69 31.15
CA ILE A 361 -1.89 -11.95 30.24
C ILE A 361 -2.74 -11.02 29.40
N SER A 362 -2.26 -9.79 29.20
CA SER A 362 -2.78 -8.87 28.21
C SER A 362 -1.73 -8.69 27.11
N HIS A 363 -2.09 -8.96 25.86
CA HIS A 363 -1.19 -8.78 24.72
C HIS A 363 -1.91 -8.19 23.52
N THR A 364 -1.29 -7.19 22.90
CA THR A 364 -1.86 -6.47 21.75
C THR A 364 -1.12 -6.79 20.45
N PHE A 365 -1.88 -6.98 19.38
CA PHE A 365 -1.39 -7.01 18.01
C PHE A 365 -1.91 -5.80 17.23
N THR A 366 -1.07 -5.24 16.35
CA THR A 366 -1.43 -4.12 15.48
C THR A 366 -1.61 -4.63 14.06
N LEU A 367 -2.78 -4.34 13.45
CA LEU A 367 -3.20 -4.87 12.16
C LEU A 367 -3.35 -3.74 11.13
N GLY A 368 -2.93 -3.99 9.89
CA GLY A 368 -3.08 -3.05 8.76
C GLY A 368 -2.07 -1.89 8.73
N ARG A 369 -1.18 -1.75 9.73
CA ARG A 369 -0.13 -0.72 9.77
C ARG A 369 1.17 -1.23 10.39
N ALA A 370 2.24 -0.48 10.22
CA ALA A 370 3.52 -0.77 10.87
C ALA A 370 3.40 -0.71 12.40
N SER A 371 4.19 -1.54 13.08
CA SER A 371 4.13 -1.69 14.54
C SER A 371 5.44 -2.23 15.11
N GLU A 372 5.56 -2.20 16.44
CA GLU A 372 6.66 -2.86 17.14
C GLU A 372 6.65 -4.38 16.91
N LEU A 373 7.83 -5.00 16.97
CA LEU A 373 8.00 -6.44 16.71
C LEU A 373 7.09 -7.34 17.59
N LYS A 374 6.86 -6.94 18.85
CA LYS A 374 5.99 -7.64 19.80
C LYS A 374 4.51 -7.68 19.39
N GLU A 375 4.08 -6.72 18.57
CA GLU A 375 2.69 -6.54 18.12
C GLU A 375 2.49 -6.97 16.66
N ASN A 376 3.56 -7.43 16.00
CA ASN A 376 3.56 -7.76 14.59
C ASN A 376 3.54 -9.29 14.38
N ILE A 377 2.35 -9.83 14.11
CA ILE A 377 2.14 -11.27 13.85
C ILE A 377 3.04 -11.74 12.70
N ARG A 378 3.08 -10.99 11.59
CA ARG A 378 3.82 -11.39 10.40
C ARG A 378 5.32 -11.47 10.66
N TYR A 379 5.87 -10.48 11.37
CA TYR A 379 7.28 -10.50 11.79
C TYR A 379 7.58 -11.74 12.63
N GLN A 380 6.82 -11.99 13.69
CA GLN A 380 7.07 -13.12 14.58
C GLN A 380 6.93 -14.47 13.86
N TRP A 381 5.93 -14.59 12.97
CA TRP A 381 5.73 -15.79 12.15
C TRP A 381 6.90 -16.04 11.19
N ASP A 382 7.31 -15.02 10.44
CA ASP A 382 8.34 -15.12 9.40
C ASP A 382 9.74 -15.34 10.02
N HIS A 383 9.95 -14.99 11.29
CA HIS A 383 11.22 -15.14 12.02
C HIS A 383 11.23 -16.29 13.02
N ARG A 384 10.17 -17.11 13.10
CA ARG A 384 10.08 -18.25 14.03
C ARG A 384 11.16 -19.32 13.85
N TYR A 385 11.83 -19.32 12.71
CA TYR A 385 12.98 -20.19 12.42
C TYR A 385 14.27 -19.73 13.09
N ILE A 386 14.35 -18.53 13.69
CA ILE A 386 15.59 -18.03 14.29
C ILE A 386 15.59 -18.42 15.77
N PRO A 387 16.50 -19.30 16.23
CA PRO A 387 16.61 -19.63 17.65
C PRO A 387 16.87 -18.36 18.48
N GLY A 388 16.08 -18.15 19.54
CA GLY A 388 16.23 -16.99 20.44
C GLY A 388 15.48 -15.72 20.01
N GLU A 389 14.88 -15.67 18.82
CA GLU A 389 13.96 -14.55 18.45
C GLU A 389 12.55 -14.71 19.01
N THR A 390 12.21 -15.91 19.49
CA THR A 390 10.94 -16.18 20.20
C THR A 390 10.92 -15.50 21.58
N LYS A 391 10.56 -14.22 21.62
CA LYS A 391 10.51 -13.39 22.84
C LYS A 391 9.11 -13.19 23.42
N TRP A 392 8.07 -13.55 22.66
CA TRP A 392 6.66 -13.34 23.06
C TRP A 392 5.84 -14.61 22.86
N TRP A 393 5.53 -14.94 21.60
CA TRP A 393 4.75 -16.11 21.23
C TRP A 393 5.60 -17.12 20.47
N ASP A 394 5.58 -18.36 20.94
CA ASP A 394 6.19 -19.52 20.32
C ASP A 394 5.27 -20.08 19.24
N TRP A 395 5.37 -19.49 18.04
CA TRP A 395 4.59 -19.89 16.87
C TRP A 395 4.90 -21.32 16.43
N SER A 396 6.13 -21.79 16.61
CA SER A 396 6.49 -23.17 16.27
C SER A 396 5.82 -24.17 17.22
N TRP A 397 5.74 -23.86 18.51
CA TRP A 397 4.93 -24.65 19.46
C TRP A 397 3.45 -24.66 19.07
N ALA A 398 2.87 -23.51 18.72
CA ALA A 398 1.46 -23.42 18.32
C ALA A 398 1.17 -24.25 17.06
N ILE A 399 2.03 -24.17 16.04
CA ILE A 399 1.95 -24.97 14.81
C ILE A 399 2.05 -26.46 15.13
N HIS A 400 2.97 -26.85 16.01
CA HIS A 400 3.13 -28.25 16.39
C HIS A 400 1.87 -28.83 17.07
N ASN A 401 1.23 -28.06 17.96
CA ASN A 401 0.06 -28.52 18.72
C ASN A 401 -1.25 -28.44 17.95
N HIS A 402 -1.38 -27.48 17.03
CA HIS A 402 -2.64 -27.20 16.34
C HIS A 402 -2.62 -27.51 14.84
N GLY A 403 -1.43 -27.75 14.28
CA GLY A 403 -1.22 -27.95 12.86
C GLY A 403 -1.02 -26.64 12.09
N LEU A 404 -0.13 -26.68 11.10
CA LEU A 404 0.17 -25.54 10.22
C LEU A 404 -1.07 -24.95 9.53
N PRO A 405 -2.02 -25.75 8.98
CA PRO A 405 -3.20 -25.20 8.31
C PRO A 405 -4.09 -24.36 9.23
N LEU A 406 -4.32 -24.81 10.47
CA LEU A 406 -5.15 -24.07 11.42
C LEU A 406 -4.47 -22.77 11.86
N MET A 407 -3.15 -22.81 12.07
CA MET A 407 -2.39 -21.59 12.40
C MET A 407 -2.35 -20.59 11.23
N GLN A 408 -2.22 -21.08 9.99
CA GLN A 408 -2.30 -20.25 8.79
C GLN A 408 -3.68 -19.62 8.64
N TYR A 409 -4.77 -20.34 8.95
CA TYR A 409 -6.12 -19.77 9.02
C TYR A 409 -6.20 -18.71 10.13
N ALA A 410 -5.88 -19.06 11.38
CA ALA A 410 -6.06 -18.17 12.52
C ALA A 410 -5.24 -16.87 12.40
N ALA A 411 -3.95 -16.97 12.09
CA ALA A 411 -3.07 -15.81 11.94
C ALA A 411 -3.28 -15.08 10.60
N GLY A 412 -3.43 -15.83 9.50
CA GLY A 412 -3.60 -15.26 8.16
C GLY A 412 -4.94 -14.53 7.99
N ALA A 413 -6.04 -15.16 8.40
CA ALA A 413 -7.37 -14.53 8.34
C ALA A 413 -7.52 -13.38 9.33
N THR A 414 -6.83 -13.40 10.48
CA THR A 414 -6.76 -12.22 11.36
C THR A 414 -6.05 -11.04 10.65
N LEU A 415 -5.07 -11.30 9.80
CA LEU A 415 -4.36 -10.28 9.02
C LEU A 415 -5.12 -9.82 7.75
N GLN A 416 -6.38 -10.23 7.59
CA GLN A 416 -7.25 -9.81 6.49
C GLN A 416 -7.29 -8.27 6.37
N PRO A 417 -6.89 -7.69 5.22
CA PRO A 417 -7.02 -6.25 5.02
C PRO A 417 -8.50 -5.86 4.89
N TYR A 418 -8.89 -4.78 5.55
CA TYR A 418 -10.20 -4.18 5.43
C TYR A 418 -10.07 -2.76 4.92
N TYR A 419 -11.06 -2.31 4.16
CA TYR A 419 -11.16 -0.94 3.72
C TYR A 419 -12.61 -0.50 3.67
N SER A 420 -12.85 0.80 3.82
CA SER A 420 -14.12 1.42 3.44
C SER A 420 -13.84 2.46 2.35
N HIS A 421 -14.79 3.36 2.12
CA HIS A 421 -14.69 4.37 1.09
C HIS A 421 -15.09 5.73 1.63
N VAL A 422 -14.54 6.75 0.99
CA VAL A 422 -15.06 8.11 1.04
C VAL A 422 -15.52 8.47 -0.36
N SER A 423 -16.76 8.93 -0.46
CA SER A 423 -17.36 9.36 -1.71
C SER A 423 -17.99 10.75 -1.61
N GLY A 424 -18.28 11.32 -2.77
CA GLY A 424 -18.88 12.64 -2.87
C GLY A 424 -19.04 13.07 -4.32
N LEU A 425 -19.36 14.33 -4.52
CA LEU A 425 -19.36 14.97 -5.83
C LEU A 425 -18.10 15.81 -5.96
N PHE A 426 -17.46 15.75 -7.12
CA PHE A 426 -16.37 16.64 -7.48
C PHE A 426 -16.80 17.50 -8.66
N ASP A 427 -16.56 18.80 -8.56
CA ASP A 427 -16.83 19.78 -9.60
C ASP A 427 -15.59 20.64 -9.82
N ALA A 428 -15.24 20.86 -11.08
CA ALA A 428 -14.18 21.78 -11.44
C ALA A 428 -14.54 22.58 -12.68
N GLU A 429 -14.05 23.81 -12.70
CA GLU A 429 -14.09 24.73 -13.83
C GLU A 429 -12.66 25.13 -14.15
N SER A 430 -12.28 25.02 -15.42
CA SER A 430 -10.94 25.31 -15.89
C SER A 430 -10.96 26.19 -17.12
N GLN A 431 -9.96 27.04 -17.24
CA GLN A 431 -9.69 27.81 -18.44
C GLN A 431 -8.89 26.99 -19.44
N GLN A 432 -9.28 27.04 -20.70
CA GLN A 432 -8.65 26.35 -21.82
C GLN A 432 -8.20 27.36 -22.88
N ILE A 433 -7.08 27.03 -23.54
CA ILE A 433 -6.51 27.86 -24.61
C ILE A 433 -6.24 26.94 -25.80
N GLY A 434 -6.84 27.30 -26.93
CA GLY A 434 -6.63 26.66 -28.21
C GLY A 434 -5.20 26.79 -28.72
N MET A 435 -4.94 26.14 -29.85
CA MET A 435 -3.71 26.39 -30.60
C MET A 435 -3.81 27.73 -31.35
N ILE A 436 -2.68 28.24 -31.82
CA ILE A 436 -2.67 29.35 -32.78
C ILE A 436 -3.19 28.80 -34.11
N ASP A 437 -4.42 29.17 -34.46
CA ASP A 437 -5.06 28.80 -35.72
C ASP A 437 -4.71 29.83 -36.80
N VAL A 438 -4.42 29.34 -38.01
CA VAL A 438 -3.97 30.15 -39.13
C VAL A 438 -4.96 29.97 -40.27
N GLY A 439 -5.65 31.06 -40.59
CA GLY A 439 -6.64 31.10 -41.64
C GLY A 439 -6.02 31.04 -43.04
N ARG A 440 -6.90 30.93 -44.04
CA ARG A 440 -6.50 31.00 -45.44
C ARG A 440 -5.94 32.39 -45.76
N GLU A 441 -4.88 32.40 -46.56
CA GLU A 441 -4.29 33.61 -47.15
C GLU A 441 -5.32 34.45 -47.91
N LEU A 442 -5.26 35.77 -47.71
CA LEU A 442 -6.08 36.78 -48.37
C LEU A 442 -5.18 37.72 -49.18
N ALA A 443 -5.73 38.38 -50.21
CA ALA A 443 -5.00 39.39 -50.96
C ALA A 443 -4.69 40.63 -50.08
N VAL A 444 -3.56 41.31 -50.30
CA VAL A 444 -3.09 42.43 -49.44
C VAL A 444 -4.09 43.57 -49.25
N ASP A 445 -4.97 43.80 -50.22
CA ASP A 445 -5.97 44.88 -50.19
C ASP A 445 -7.34 44.41 -49.65
N THR A 446 -7.43 43.16 -49.15
CA THR A 446 -8.68 42.62 -48.62
C THR A 446 -9.08 43.39 -47.35
N PRO A 447 -10.30 43.93 -47.25
CA PRO A 447 -10.77 44.58 -46.04
C PRO A 447 -10.72 43.62 -44.84
N LEU A 448 -10.10 44.06 -43.75
CA LEU A 448 -10.03 43.28 -42.51
C LEU A 448 -11.39 43.26 -41.82
N ASN A 449 -11.84 42.08 -41.41
CA ASN A 449 -13.10 41.92 -40.72
C ASN A 449 -12.86 41.85 -39.22
N TRP A 450 -13.38 42.84 -38.49
CA TRP A 450 -13.27 42.93 -37.04
C TRP A 450 -14.65 42.85 -36.40
N ASP A 451 -14.69 42.36 -35.17
CA ASP A 451 -15.90 42.50 -34.36
C ASP A 451 -16.19 44.00 -34.13
N LYS A 452 -17.47 44.38 -34.07
CA LYS A 452 -17.93 45.79 -34.07
C LYS A 452 -17.37 46.60 -32.90
N ASN A 453 -16.97 45.93 -31.82
CA ASN A 453 -16.43 46.54 -30.60
C ASN A 453 -14.95 46.22 -30.37
N ALA A 454 -14.24 45.63 -31.35
CA ALA A 454 -12.85 45.27 -31.20
C ALA A 454 -11.96 46.51 -31.04
N HIS A 455 -11.14 46.54 -30.00
CA HIS A 455 -10.09 47.54 -29.85
C HIS A 455 -8.84 47.06 -30.58
N VAL A 456 -8.56 47.64 -31.73
CA VAL A 456 -7.52 47.15 -32.63
C VAL A 456 -6.20 47.92 -32.42
N GLN A 457 -5.12 47.16 -32.28
CA GLN A 457 -3.76 47.65 -32.18
C GLN A 457 -2.99 47.39 -33.48
N HIS A 458 -2.12 48.33 -33.85
CA HIS A 458 -1.23 48.21 -35.00
C HIS A 458 0.21 48.08 -34.52
N LEU A 459 0.87 46.99 -34.90
CA LEU A 459 2.23 46.64 -34.51
C LEU A 459 3.08 46.52 -35.77
N GLN A 460 4.19 47.26 -35.86
CA GLN A 460 5.14 47.10 -36.95
C GLN A 460 6.25 46.13 -36.53
N ILE A 461 6.33 44.97 -37.18
CA ILE A 461 7.26 43.87 -36.84
C ILE A 461 8.24 43.69 -37.99
N GLY A 462 9.35 44.42 -37.95
CA GLY A 462 10.25 44.53 -39.09
C GLY A 462 9.51 45.09 -40.31
N ASP A 463 9.48 44.31 -41.40
CA ASP A 463 8.80 44.67 -42.65
C ASP A 463 7.31 44.26 -42.70
N ILE A 464 6.81 43.57 -41.66
CA ILE A 464 5.43 43.07 -41.60
C ILE A 464 4.60 43.95 -40.66
N SER A 465 3.40 44.35 -41.10
CA SER A 465 2.43 45.01 -40.24
C SER A 465 1.52 43.96 -39.62
N VAL A 466 1.39 43.94 -38.30
CA VAL A 466 0.50 43.06 -37.56
C VAL A 466 -0.58 43.89 -36.92
N VAL A 467 -1.83 43.55 -37.22
CA VAL A 467 -3.00 44.21 -36.68
C VAL A 467 -3.75 43.21 -35.80
N THR A 468 -4.03 43.52 -34.54
CA THR A 468 -4.61 42.57 -33.58
C THR A 468 -5.59 43.24 -32.63
N ASP A 469 -6.61 42.51 -32.17
CA ASP A 469 -7.54 42.93 -31.12
C ASP A 469 -7.10 42.50 -29.70
N PHE A 470 -5.87 41.99 -29.55
CA PHE A 470 -5.34 41.58 -28.26
C PHE A 470 -5.41 42.71 -27.22
N ASP A 471 -6.16 42.47 -26.14
CA ASP A 471 -6.29 43.37 -25.01
C ASP A 471 -6.14 42.58 -23.70
N SER A 472 -4.99 42.72 -23.04
CA SER A 472 -4.72 42.05 -21.77
C SER A 472 -5.72 42.42 -20.67
N SER A 473 -6.29 43.62 -20.69
CA SER A 473 -7.29 44.04 -19.69
C SER A 473 -8.65 43.39 -19.93
N VAL A 474 -9.01 43.08 -21.18
CA VAL A 474 -10.20 42.27 -21.50
C VAL A 474 -9.99 40.84 -21.01
N LEU A 475 -8.83 40.26 -21.30
CA LEU A 475 -8.49 38.89 -20.90
C LEU A 475 -8.43 38.73 -19.37
N ASP A 476 -7.83 39.69 -18.66
CA ASP A 476 -7.80 39.71 -17.19
C ASP A 476 -9.23 39.70 -16.60
N ARG A 477 -10.18 40.44 -17.19
CA ARG A 477 -11.60 40.44 -16.77
C ARG A 477 -12.31 39.12 -17.02
N LEU A 478 -11.88 38.38 -18.04
CA LEU A 478 -12.34 37.01 -18.33
C LEU A 478 -11.60 35.96 -17.50
N GLY A 479 -10.68 36.38 -16.62
CA GLY A 479 -9.91 35.52 -15.73
C GLY A 479 -8.62 34.96 -16.34
N PHE A 480 -8.30 35.26 -17.60
CA PHE A 480 -7.07 34.87 -18.29
C PHE A 480 -5.96 35.85 -17.93
N ARG A 481 -5.29 35.59 -16.81
CA ARG A 481 -4.38 36.56 -16.18
C ARG A 481 -3.02 36.60 -16.84
N ALA A 482 -2.35 37.75 -16.71
CA ALA A 482 -0.98 37.96 -17.19
C ALA A 482 -0.81 37.62 -18.68
N ALA A 483 -1.89 37.77 -19.46
CA ALA A 483 -1.88 37.47 -20.87
C ALA A 483 -0.89 38.39 -21.61
N ARG A 484 -0.08 37.81 -22.49
CA ARG A 484 0.93 38.50 -23.28
C ARG A 484 0.97 37.93 -24.68
N LEU A 485 0.87 38.80 -25.68
CA LEU A 485 1.12 38.48 -27.07
C LEU A 485 2.47 39.06 -27.50
N LEU A 486 3.37 38.20 -27.92
CA LEU A 486 4.68 38.53 -28.48
C LEU A 486 4.72 38.19 -29.96
N VAL A 487 5.10 39.17 -30.77
CA VAL A 487 5.33 38.96 -32.21
C VAL A 487 6.70 39.50 -32.56
N GLN A 488 7.52 38.67 -33.20
CA GLN A 488 8.91 38.99 -33.51
C GLN A 488 9.25 38.64 -34.97
N PRO A 489 10.09 39.44 -35.65
CA PRO A 489 10.57 39.08 -36.97
C PRO A 489 11.51 37.88 -36.85
N ARG A 490 11.46 36.98 -37.84
CA ARG A 490 12.45 35.91 -37.99
C ARG A 490 13.33 36.25 -39.19
N ASN A 491 14.63 36.39 -38.94
CA ASN A 491 15.63 36.69 -39.96
C ASN A 491 15.81 35.53 -40.94
#